data_AF-A0A7G9RGG3-F1
#
_entry.id   AF-A0A7G9RGG3-F1
#
_cell.length_a   1.000
_cell.length_b   1.000
_cell.length_c   1.000
_cell.angle_alpha   90.00
_cell.angle_beta   90.00
_cell.angle_gamma   90.00
#
_symmetry.space_group_name_H-M   'P 1'
#
loop_
_entity.id
_entity.type
_entity.pdbx_description
1 polymer ?
#
loop_
_entity_poly.entity_id
_entity_poly.type
_entity_poly.pdbx_seq_one_letter_code
_entity_poly.pdbx_strand_id
1 'polypeptide(L)'
;MADRQRRAKGEGSIYQLSDGRWRGAVDLGWHGGTRRRKQVTRRTKAEVGREVRRLLAAAEAGQLSPDRSPTVQEWMATYLREVAADRVRPSTLHSYEQFAKLHINPWLGKYRLDDPST
;
A
#
# COMPACT_ATOMS: atom_id res chain seq x y z
N MET A 1 22.60 30.75 10.97
CA MET A 1 21.27 30.20 10.61
C MET A 1 21.52 29.03 9.67
N ALA A 2 21.38 27.79 10.12
CA ALA A 2 21.68 26.63 9.28
C ALA A 2 20.71 26.60 8.09
N ASP A 3 21.26 26.65 6.88
CA ASP A 3 20.52 26.52 5.63
C ASP A 3 19.79 25.17 5.65
N ARG A 4 18.46 25.21 5.79
CA ARG A 4 17.62 24.02 5.86
C ARG A 4 17.49 23.50 4.43
N GLN A 5 18.54 22.78 3.98
CA GLN A 5 18.63 22.19 2.66
C GLN A 5 17.31 21.47 2.36
N ARG A 6 16.56 22.05 1.42
CA ARG A 6 15.22 21.60 1.06
C ARG A 6 15.42 20.24 0.38
N ARG A 7 14.98 19.16 1.04
CA ARG A 7 15.06 17.79 0.51
C ARG A 7 14.59 17.76 -0.94
N ALA A 8 15.28 17.00 -1.78
CA ALA A 8 14.97 16.95 -3.20
C ALA A 8 13.51 16.53 -3.40
N LYS A 9 12.87 17.08 -4.45
CA LYS A 9 11.48 16.76 -4.79
C LYS A 9 11.39 15.25 -5.09
N GLY A 10 10.77 14.48 -4.21
CA GLY A 10 10.56 13.04 -4.41
C GLY A 10 11.02 12.15 -3.24
N GLU A 11 11.95 12.59 -2.38
CA GLU A 11 12.58 11.74 -1.34
C GLU A 11 11.65 11.25 -0.21
N GLY A 12 10.43 11.77 -0.17
CA GLY A 12 9.49 11.54 0.91
C GLY A 12 9.83 12.29 2.21
N SER A 13 8.85 12.34 3.10
CA SER A 13 8.86 13.10 4.35
C SER A 13 8.51 12.18 5.51
N ILE A 14 9.28 12.21 6.58
CA ILE A 14 9.01 11.44 7.80
C ILE A 14 8.94 12.41 8.96
N TYR A 15 7.83 12.39 9.71
CA TYR A 15 7.58 13.25 10.86
C TYR A 15 6.74 12.53 11.91
N GLN A 16 6.79 12.98 13.15
CA GLN A 16 5.99 12.44 14.24
C GLN A 16 4.65 13.19 14.34
N LEU A 17 3.58 12.46 14.63
CA LEU A 17 2.24 12.97 14.89
C LEU A 17 2.08 13.29 16.38
N SER A 18 1.05 14.08 16.72
CA SER A 18 0.71 14.45 18.09
C SER A 18 0.38 13.26 19.00
N ASP A 19 -0.04 12.13 18.40
CA ASP A 19 -0.33 10.87 19.09
C ASP A 19 0.91 9.97 19.30
N GLY A 20 2.11 10.47 18.99
CA GLY A 20 3.37 9.75 19.14
C GLY A 20 3.69 8.79 17.99
N ARG A 21 2.77 8.55 17.05
CA ARG A 21 3.02 7.72 15.86
C ARG A 21 3.88 8.48 14.85
N TRP A 22 4.58 7.74 14.01
CA TRP A 22 5.38 8.29 12.93
C TRP A 22 4.60 8.21 11.62
N ARG A 23 4.67 9.27 10.82
CA ARG A 23 4.09 9.34 9.48
C ARG A 23 5.17 9.59 8.45
N GLY A 24 5.18 8.74 7.45
CA GLY A 24 5.97 8.83 6.23
C GLY A 24 5.07 9.27 5.07
N ALA A 25 5.59 10.01 4.10
CA ALA A 25 4.83 10.32 2.92
C ALA A 25 5.72 10.53 1.69
N VAL A 26 5.35 9.88 0.60
CA VAL A 26 6.07 9.87 -0.68
C VAL A 26 5.25 10.65 -1.70
N ASP A 27 5.91 11.56 -2.43
CA ASP A 27 5.30 12.31 -3.53
C ASP A 27 5.36 11.44 -4.79
N LEU A 28 4.21 11.22 -5.42
CA LEU A 28 4.08 10.41 -6.64
C LEU A 28 3.92 11.29 -7.89
N GLY A 29 4.20 12.59 -7.77
CA GLY A 29 4.11 13.52 -8.88
C GLY A 29 2.68 13.94 -9.21
N TRP A 30 2.51 14.41 -10.45
CA TRP A 30 1.25 14.97 -10.94
C TRP A 30 0.63 14.02 -11.96
N HIS A 31 -0.61 13.62 -11.71
CA HIS A 31 -1.42 12.86 -12.66
C HIS A 31 -2.73 13.60 -12.93
N GLY A 32 -2.96 13.97 -14.19
CA GLY A 32 -4.19 14.64 -14.62
C GLY A 32 -4.47 15.96 -13.88
N GLY A 33 -3.42 16.75 -13.59
CA GLY A 33 -3.56 18.05 -12.92
C GLY A 33 -3.71 17.99 -11.39
N THR A 34 -3.73 16.80 -10.78
CA THR A 34 -3.75 16.66 -9.31
C THR A 34 -2.41 16.11 -8.80
N ARG A 35 -1.86 16.76 -7.76
CA ARG A 35 -0.68 16.26 -7.03
C ARG A 35 -1.04 15.04 -6.21
N ARG A 36 -0.29 13.95 -6.36
CA ARG A 36 -0.55 12.66 -5.69
C ARG A 36 0.53 12.38 -4.65
N ARG A 37 0.12 12.00 -3.45
CA ARG A 37 1.02 11.74 -2.32
C ARG A 37 0.53 10.56 -1.51
N LYS A 38 1.33 9.51 -1.40
CA LYS A 38 1.02 8.35 -0.55
C LYS A 38 1.56 8.56 0.85
N GLN A 39 0.74 8.36 1.87
CA GLN A 39 1.13 8.49 3.28
C GLN A 39 1.08 7.14 3.99
N VAL A 40 2.00 6.90 4.92
CA VAL A 40 2.04 5.70 5.75
C VAL A 40 2.29 6.07 7.20
N THR A 41 1.58 5.45 8.13
CA THR A 41 1.73 5.71 9.57
C THR A 41 2.12 4.42 10.29
N ARG A 42 3.13 4.47 11.18
CA ARG A 42 3.59 3.36 12.03
C ARG A 42 3.95 3.85 13.43
N ARG A 43 4.21 2.92 14.35
CA ARG A 43 4.49 3.26 15.76
C ARG A 43 5.92 3.76 15.94
N THR A 44 6.86 3.30 15.11
CA THR A 44 8.28 3.68 15.23
C THR A 44 8.80 4.39 13.98
N LYS A 45 9.82 5.24 14.19
CA LYS A 45 10.56 5.91 13.11
C LYS A 45 11.19 4.91 12.13
N ALA A 46 11.70 3.80 12.65
CA ALA A 46 12.36 2.77 11.87
C ALA A 46 11.39 2.05 10.92
N GLU A 47 10.20 1.70 11.39
CA GLU A 47 9.16 1.08 10.56
C GLU A 47 8.69 2.00 9.45
N VAL A 48 8.44 3.28 9.76
CA VAL A 48 8.09 4.27 8.73
C VAL A 48 9.22 4.45 7.73
N GLY A 49 10.46 4.51 8.20
CA GLY A 49 11.62 4.66 7.32
C GLY A 49 11.82 3.50 6.35
N ARG A 50 11.52 2.27 6.77
CA ARG A 50 11.52 1.09 5.88
C ARG A 50 10.41 1.17 4.85
N GLU A 51 9.21 1.52 5.29
CA GLU A 51 8.04 1.56 4.43
C GLU A 51 8.10 2.71 3.41
N VAL A 52 8.62 3.88 3.80
CA VAL A 52 8.89 4.98 2.87
C VAL A 52 9.90 4.57 1.81
N ARG A 53 10.97 3.85 2.17
CA ARG A 53 11.93 3.32 1.20
C ARG A 53 11.29 2.32 0.24
N ARG A 54 10.43 1.43 0.74
CA ARG A 54 9.67 0.50 -0.11
C ARG A 54 8.76 1.25 -1.08
N LEU A 55 8.05 2.27 -0.60
CA LEU A 55 7.19 3.10 -1.44
C LEU A 55 7.97 3.87 -2.49
N LEU A 56 9.15 4.43 -2.16
CA LEU A 56 10.02 5.08 -3.14
C LEU A 56 10.46 4.09 -4.23
N ALA A 57 10.94 2.91 -3.84
CA ALA A 57 11.35 1.89 -4.81
C ALA A 57 10.19 1.45 -5.72
N ALA A 58 8.98 1.31 -5.16
CA ALA A 58 7.78 1.00 -5.94
C ALA A 58 7.33 2.16 -6.83
N ALA A 59 7.58 3.41 -6.44
CA ALA A 59 7.32 4.60 -7.25
C ALA A 59 8.24 4.62 -8.48
N GLU A 60 9.55 4.44 -8.25
CA GLU A 60 10.57 4.37 -9.31
C GLU A 60 10.31 3.20 -10.27
N ALA A 61 9.81 2.07 -9.76
CA ALA A 61 9.42 0.93 -10.57
C ALA A 61 8.08 1.11 -11.31
N GLY A 62 7.38 2.23 -11.15
CA GLY A 62 6.05 2.46 -11.75
C GLY A 62 4.94 1.58 -11.17
N GLN A 63 5.19 0.89 -10.05
CA GLN A 63 4.28 -0.06 -9.42
C GLN A 63 3.33 0.60 -8.41
N LEU A 64 3.53 1.87 -8.09
CA LEU A 64 2.58 2.64 -7.28
C LEU A 64 1.45 3.20 -8.14
N SER A 65 0.43 2.37 -8.37
CA SER A 65 -0.87 2.86 -8.82
C SER A 65 -1.57 3.65 -7.69
N PRO A 66 -2.21 4.79 -7.99
CA PRO A 66 -2.52 5.81 -7.00
C PRO A 66 -3.78 5.49 -6.17
N ASP A 67 -3.71 5.76 -4.86
CA ASP A 67 -4.81 6.10 -3.92
C ASP A 67 -6.15 5.38 -4.07
N ARG A 68 -6.12 4.11 -4.43
CA ARG A 68 -7.32 3.27 -4.40
C ARG A 68 -7.02 2.09 -3.49
N SER A 69 -7.78 1.96 -2.39
CA SER A 69 -7.86 0.67 -1.71
C SER A 69 -8.10 -0.43 -2.75
N PRO A 70 -7.38 -1.54 -2.64
CA PRO A 70 -7.47 -2.60 -3.62
C PRO A 70 -8.91 -3.10 -3.70
N THR A 71 -9.29 -3.58 -4.88
CA THR A 71 -10.52 -4.36 -4.96
C THR A 71 -10.40 -5.63 -4.14
N VAL A 72 -11.53 -6.26 -3.79
CA VAL A 72 -11.53 -7.55 -3.08
C VAL A 72 -10.67 -8.57 -3.82
N GLN A 73 -10.71 -8.59 -5.16
CA GLN A 73 -9.90 -9.49 -5.97
C GLN A 73 -8.39 -9.21 -5.85
N GLU A 74 -7.98 -7.95 -5.94
CA GLU A 74 -6.57 -7.54 -5.84
C GLU A 74 -6.00 -7.84 -4.44
N TRP A 75 -6.80 -7.57 -3.41
CA TRP A 75 -6.42 -7.87 -2.04
C TRP A 75 -6.36 -9.37 -1.79
N MET A 76 -7.34 -10.14 -2.25
CA MET A 76 -7.36 -11.60 -2.09
C MET A 76 -6.15 -12.25 -2.78
N ALA A 77 -5.77 -11.79 -3.97
CA ALA A 77 -4.57 -12.26 -4.64
C ALA A 77 -3.29 -11.96 -3.84
N THR A 78 -3.23 -10.80 -3.17
CA THR A 78 -2.10 -10.43 -2.31
C THR A 78 -2.08 -11.28 -1.03
N TYR A 79 -3.23 -11.50 -0.41
CA TYR A 79 -3.37 -12.34 0.78
C TYR A 79 -2.95 -13.80 0.49
N LEU A 80 -3.40 -14.37 -0.63
CA LEU A 80 -3.06 -15.74 -1.00
C LEU A 80 -1.54 -15.89 -1.24
N ARG A 81 -0.92 -14.91 -1.91
CA ARG A 81 0.51 -14.93 -2.23
C ARG A 81 1.41 -14.67 -1.03
N GLU A 82 1.10 -13.67 -0.22
CA GLU A 82 2.03 -13.15 0.81
C GLU A 82 1.74 -13.67 2.21
N VAL A 83 0.54 -14.19 2.48
CA VAL A 83 0.11 -14.59 3.83
C VAL A 83 -0.32 -16.05 3.88
N ALA A 84 -1.20 -16.48 2.97
CA ALA A 84 -1.68 -17.86 2.97
C ALA A 84 -0.57 -18.83 2.56
N ALA A 85 0.24 -18.49 1.55
CA ALA A 85 1.33 -19.33 1.08
C ALA A 85 2.32 -19.76 2.18
N ASP A 86 2.57 -18.89 3.17
CA ASP A 86 3.46 -19.18 4.30
C ASP A 86 2.79 -19.93 5.46
N ARG A 87 1.44 -19.98 5.48
CA ARG A 87 0.66 -20.47 6.62
C ARG A 87 -0.09 -21.77 6.34
N VAL A 88 -0.38 -22.06 5.08
CA VAL A 88 -1.17 -23.25 4.70
C VAL A 88 -0.39 -24.17 3.78
N ARG A 89 -0.79 -25.44 3.75
CA ARG A 89 -0.21 -26.42 2.81
C ARG A 89 -0.54 -26.03 1.36
N PRO A 90 0.30 -26.40 0.38
CA PRO A 90 0.06 -26.07 -1.04
C PRO A 90 -1.31 -26.53 -1.55
N SER A 91 -1.78 -27.70 -1.12
CA SER A 91 -3.11 -28.20 -1.47
C SER A 91 -4.25 -27.32 -0.94
N THR A 92 -4.09 -26.77 0.27
CA THR A 92 -5.07 -25.87 0.88
C THR A 92 -5.04 -24.49 0.22
N LEU A 93 -3.84 -24.01 -0.13
CA LEU A 93 -3.68 -22.77 -0.89
C LEU A 93 -4.39 -22.87 -2.25
N HIS A 94 -4.20 -23.98 -2.96
CA HIS A 94 -4.86 -24.23 -4.25
C HIS A 94 -6.38 -24.20 -4.12
N SER A 95 -6.94 -24.84 -3.09
CA SER A 95 -8.37 -24.77 -2.82
C SER A 95 -8.83 -23.35 -2.52
N TYR A 96 -8.07 -22.56 -1.75
CA TYR A 96 -8.41 -21.17 -1.46
C TYR A 96 -8.39 -20.30 -2.72
N GLU A 97 -7.41 -20.47 -3.60
CA GLU A 97 -7.37 -19.81 -4.90
C GLU A 97 -8.61 -20.17 -5.75
N GLN A 98 -8.99 -21.44 -5.75
CA GLN A 98 -10.16 -21.91 -6.49
C GLN A 98 -11.46 -21.31 -5.93
N PHE A 99 -11.63 -21.30 -4.61
CA PHE A 99 -12.81 -20.68 -3.97
C PHE A 99 -12.88 -19.18 -4.21
N ALA A 100 -11.75 -18.48 -4.10
CA ALA A 100 -11.69 -17.06 -4.41
C ALA A 100 -12.11 -16.78 -5.87
N LYS A 101 -11.60 -17.57 -6.82
CA LYS A 101 -11.91 -17.41 -8.25
C LYS A 101 -13.37 -17.71 -8.60
N LEU A 102 -13.95 -18.76 -8.01
CA LEU A 102 -15.30 -19.25 -8.36
C LEU A 102 -16.42 -18.54 -7.60
N HIS A 103 -16.18 -18.12 -6.36
CA HIS A 103 -17.25 -17.66 -5.47
C HIS A 103 -17.06 -16.26 -4.91
N ILE A 104 -15.84 -15.72 -4.85
CA ILE A 104 -15.60 -14.39 -4.28
C ILE A 104 -15.47 -13.37 -5.40
N ASN A 105 -14.58 -13.61 -6.37
CA ASN A 105 -14.29 -12.67 -7.45
C ASN A 105 -15.50 -12.34 -8.33
N PRO A 106 -16.37 -13.29 -8.73
CA PRO A 106 -17.50 -12.97 -9.62
C PRO A 106 -18.51 -12.00 -8.99
N TRP A 107 -18.66 -12.05 -7.66
CA TRP A 107 -19.67 -11.29 -6.94
C TRP A 107 -19.07 -10.04 -6.29
N LEU A 108 -17.95 -10.20 -5.58
CA LEU A 108 -17.34 -9.18 -4.75
C LEU A 108 -16.04 -8.60 -5.33
N GLY A 109 -15.44 -9.26 -6.32
CA GLY A 109 -14.09 -8.95 -6.82
C GLY A 109 -13.91 -7.55 -7.38
N LYS A 110 -14.98 -6.92 -7.87
CA LYS A 110 -15.00 -5.54 -8.40
C LYS A 110 -15.17 -4.47 -7.32
N TYR A 111 -15.69 -4.84 -6.15
CA TYR A 111 -15.94 -3.91 -5.06
C TYR A 111 -14.64 -3.59 -4.34
N ARG A 112 -14.60 -2.39 -3.79
CA ARG A 112 -13.42 -1.84 -3.13
C ARG A 112 -13.55 -2.08 -1.64
N LEU A 113 -12.44 -2.42 -0.99
CA LEU A 113 -12.46 -2.68 0.46
C LEU A 113 -12.77 -1.45 1.32
N ASP A 114 -12.66 -0.26 0.74
CA ASP A 114 -12.99 1.02 1.38
C ASP A 114 -14.38 1.54 1.02
N ASP A 115 -15.17 0.80 0.23
CA ASP A 115 -16.49 1.23 -0.18
C ASP A 115 -17.49 1.05 0.96
N PRO A 116 -18.08 2.14 1.50
CA PRO A 116 -19.06 2.06 2.58
C PRO A 116 -20.43 1.55 2.13
N SER A 117 -20.62 1.23 0.83
CA SER A 117 -21.89 0.76 0.26
C SER A 117 -22.06 -0.77 0.21
N THR A 118 -21.15 -1.54 0.85
CA THR A 118 -21.33 -2.99 1.11
C THR A 118 -21.80 -3.21 2.56
#